data_AF-A0A0M0JAI7-F1
#
_entry.id   AF-A0A0M0JAI7-F1
#
_cell.length_a   1.000
_cell.length_b   1.000
_cell.length_c   1.000
_cell.angle_alpha   90.00
_cell.angle_beta   90.00
_cell.angle_gamma   90.00
#
_symmetry.space_group_name_H-M   'P 1'
#
loop_
_entity.id
_entity.type
_entity.pdbx_description
1 polymer ?
#
loop_
_entity_poly.entity_id
_entity_poly.type
_entity_poly.pdbx_seq_one_letter_code
_entity_poly.pdbx_strand_id
1 'polypeptide(L)'
;MSEKHLVDQTPDEQLEREAYSEGVRQLLWKYQRLTPGFKVVDRSPTYAEDYASTRYCLAPLGVGWGVRLLWAIEAGCIPVLFSSQVAAWFEDAIDYGSFALRGLPKTALRTLPAVLEAVSLEQRAALQASLWRHRHLFLWRGGGFAYNMTLHELCWRARRRRAKVHCAALLPAEIASLVIPAAARSNGVGGREPRRARLGGP
;
A
#
# COMPACT_ATOMS: atom_id res chain seq x y z
N MET A 1 33.39 9.20 -3.03
CA MET A 1 32.17 9.19 -3.88
C MET A 1 30.98 8.82 -3.01
N SER A 2 29.90 9.61 -3.00
CA SER A 2 28.73 9.34 -2.17
C SER A 2 28.05 8.03 -2.62
N GLU A 3 27.54 7.25 -1.66
CA GLU A 3 26.73 6.03 -1.85
C GLU A 3 25.59 6.22 -2.87
N LYS A 4 25.09 7.46 -3.01
CA LYS A 4 24.04 7.84 -3.97
C LYS A 4 24.51 7.87 -5.42
N HIS A 5 25.78 8.21 -5.68
CA HIS A 5 26.34 8.22 -7.04
C HIS A 5 26.61 6.79 -7.52
N LEU A 6 26.85 5.87 -6.58
CA LEU A 6 27.00 4.44 -6.87
C LEU A 6 25.68 3.86 -7.43
N VAL A 7 24.53 4.22 -6.84
CA VAL A 7 23.21 3.75 -7.30
C VAL A 7 22.93 4.08 -8.77
N ASP A 8 23.38 5.24 -9.25
CA ASP A 8 23.16 5.65 -10.65
C ASP A 8 23.90 4.77 -11.65
N GLN A 9 25.09 4.31 -11.27
CA GLN A 9 25.97 3.49 -12.11
C GLN A 9 25.65 1.99 -11.99
N THR A 10 24.97 1.57 -10.91
CA THR A 10 24.60 0.18 -10.70
C THR A 10 23.56 -0.28 -11.72
N PRO A 11 23.78 -1.40 -12.43
CA PRO A 11 22.78 -2.00 -13.32
C PRO A 11 21.51 -2.37 -12.57
N ASP A 12 20.35 -2.27 -13.23
CA ASP A 12 19.05 -2.52 -12.61
C ASP A 12 18.92 -3.93 -12.05
N GLU A 13 19.39 -4.92 -12.79
CA GLU A 13 19.36 -6.32 -12.38
C GLU A 13 20.07 -6.53 -11.03
N GLN A 14 21.10 -5.73 -10.74
CA GLN A 14 21.79 -5.77 -9.47
C GLN A 14 20.99 -5.07 -8.37
N LEU A 15 20.36 -3.92 -8.67
CA LEU A 15 19.47 -3.24 -7.74
C LEU A 15 18.23 -4.08 -7.41
N GLU A 16 17.68 -4.80 -8.38
CA GLU A 16 16.48 -5.63 -8.21
C GLU A 16 16.70 -6.84 -7.31
N ARG A 17 17.95 -7.31 -7.19
CA ARG A 17 18.39 -8.38 -6.29
C ARG A 17 18.64 -7.90 -4.85
N GLU A 18 18.54 -6.59 -4.60
CA GLU A 18 18.70 -6.02 -3.27
C GLU A 18 17.63 -6.56 -2.32
N ALA A 19 18.06 -7.15 -1.21
CA ALA A 19 17.17 -7.72 -0.21
C ALA A 19 16.32 -6.62 0.46
N TYR A 20 16.90 -5.43 0.62
CA TYR A 20 16.18 -4.30 1.17
C TYR A 20 15.15 -3.74 0.18
N SER A 21 13.88 -3.72 0.58
CA SER A 21 12.78 -3.16 -0.23
C SER A 21 12.63 -3.80 -1.62
N GLU A 22 13.22 -4.98 -1.85
CA GLU A 22 13.30 -5.63 -3.16
C GLU A 22 13.89 -4.70 -4.25
N GLY A 23 14.79 -3.78 -3.88
CA GLY A 23 15.39 -2.82 -4.80
C GLY A 23 14.50 -1.62 -5.20
N VAL A 24 13.22 -1.59 -4.80
CA VAL A 24 12.27 -0.57 -5.26
C VAL A 24 12.69 0.84 -4.84
N ARG A 25 13.24 1.02 -3.64
CA ARG A 25 13.68 2.34 -3.16
C ARG A 25 14.87 2.87 -3.97
N GLN A 26 15.80 2.00 -4.30
CA GLN A 26 16.98 2.30 -5.09
C GLN A 26 16.57 2.68 -6.52
N LEU A 27 15.63 1.93 -7.10
CA LEU A 27 15.09 2.22 -8.42
C LEU A 27 14.25 3.51 -8.44
N LEU A 28 13.45 3.79 -7.39
CA LEU A 28 12.74 5.07 -7.25
C LEU A 28 13.72 6.24 -7.13
N TRP A 29 14.79 6.08 -6.35
CA TRP A 29 15.86 7.07 -6.27
C TRP A 29 16.52 7.29 -7.63
N LYS A 30 16.85 6.21 -8.34
CA LYS A 30 17.48 6.25 -9.66
C LYS A 30 16.60 6.95 -10.70
N TYR A 31 15.31 6.62 -10.76
CA TYR A 31 14.43 7.07 -11.84
C TYR A 31 13.60 8.30 -11.56
N GLN A 32 13.27 8.57 -10.29
CA GLN A 32 12.22 9.55 -9.98
C GLN A 32 12.70 10.73 -9.14
N ARG A 33 13.93 10.72 -8.61
CA ARG A 33 14.42 11.82 -7.76
C ARG A 33 14.58 13.16 -8.48
N LEU A 34 14.84 13.14 -9.79
CA LEU A 34 14.99 14.33 -10.63
C LEU A 34 13.76 14.57 -11.52
N THR A 35 12.71 13.75 -11.37
CA THR A 35 11.52 13.85 -12.21
C THR A 35 10.62 14.98 -11.68
N PRO A 36 10.19 15.94 -12.53
CA PRO A 36 9.27 16.98 -12.11
C PRO A 36 8.01 16.44 -11.45
N GLY A 37 7.60 17.03 -10.33
CA GLY A 37 6.42 16.62 -9.57
C GLY A 37 6.65 15.42 -8.62
N PHE A 38 7.84 14.83 -8.59
CA PHE A 38 8.21 13.79 -7.63
C PHE A 38 9.09 14.36 -6.52
N LYS A 39 8.82 13.97 -5.27
CA LYS A 39 9.68 14.24 -4.11
C LYS A 39 10.25 12.92 -3.59
N VAL A 40 11.42 12.52 -4.12
CA VAL A 40 12.16 11.33 -3.66
C VAL A 40 13.43 11.78 -2.97
N VAL A 41 13.37 11.79 -1.64
CA VAL A 41 14.45 12.26 -0.77
C VAL A 41 14.78 11.19 0.28
N ASP A 42 15.99 11.24 0.83
CA ASP A 42 16.40 10.38 1.94
C ASP A 42 15.75 10.80 3.26
N ARG A 43 15.62 12.11 3.48
CA ARG A 43 14.96 12.72 4.64
C ARG A 43 14.16 13.93 4.19
N SER A 44 13.03 14.17 4.85
CA SER A 44 12.25 15.39 4.70
C SER A 44 11.95 15.97 6.08
N PRO A 45 12.24 17.27 6.32
CA PRO A 45 11.85 17.94 7.56
C PRO A 45 10.34 18.23 7.61
N THR A 46 9.67 18.25 6.45
CA THR A 46 8.24 18.56 6.29
C THR A 46 7.45 17.30 5.96
N TYR A 47 7.76 16.19 6.66
CA TYR A 47 7.25 14.87 6.31
C TYR A 47 5.72 14.81 6.33
N ALA A 48 5.08 15.46 7.32
CA ALA A 48 3.64 15.49 7.42
C ALA A 48 2.99 16.30 6.29
N GLU A 49 3.54 17.49 5.99
CA GLU A 49 3.05 18.37 4.94
C GLU A 49 3.22 17.74 3.55
N ASP A 50 4.34 17.04 3.32
CA ASP A 50 4.60 16.36 2.06
C ASP A 50 3.54 15.32 1.75
N TYR A 51 3.17 14.51 2.74
CA TYR A 51 2.13 13.50 2.59
C TYR A 51 0.74 14.12 2.43
N ALA A 52 0.43 15.17 3.19
CA ALA A 52 -0.87 15.83 3.14
C ALA A 52 -1.12 16.60 1.83
N SER A 53 -0.06 17.10 1.19
CA SER A 53 -0.15 17.91 -0.03
C SER A 53 0.01 17.12 -1.34
N THR A 54 0.37 15.84 -1.27
CA THR A 54 0.65 15.01 -2.44
C THR A 54 -0.55 14.15 -2.85
N ARG A 55 -0.72 13.94 -4.17
CA ARG A 55 -1.80 13.12 -4.74
C ARG A 55 -1.58 11.60 -4.53
N TYR A 56 -0.34 11.15 -4.74
CA TYR A 56 0.08 9.76 -4.68
C TYR A 56 1.30 9.60 -3.78
N CYS A 57 1.25 8.67 -2.83
CA CYS A 57 2.35 8.42 -1.91
C CYS A 57 3.03 7.11 -2.23
N LEU A 58 4.30 7.21 -2.65
CA LEU A 58 5.15 6.05 -2.90
C LEU A 58 5.35 5.29 -1.59
N ALA A 59 4.83 4.06 -1.54
CA ALA A 59 4.89 3.21 -0.36
C ALA A 59 5.73 1.94 -0.62
N PRO A 60 7.01 2.07 -1.03
CA PRO A 60 7.87 0.91 -1.16
C PRO A 60 8.10 0.25 0.20
N LEU A 61 8.27 -1.06 0.19
CA LEU A 61 8.53 -1.86 1.39
C LEU A 61 9.84 -1.45 2.08
N GLY A 62 10.05 -1.96 3.29
CA GLY A 62 11.33 -1.86 4.00
C GLY A 62 11.99 -3.24 4.09
N VAL A 63 12.51 -3.57 5.27
CA VAL A 63 12.69 -4.98 5.67
C VAL A 63 11.32 -5.47 6.15
N GLY A 64 10.50 -6.01 5.25
CA GLY A 64 9.10 -6.36 5.52
C GLY A 64 8.14 -5.18 5.34
N TRP A 65 7.17 -5.03 6.25
CA TRP A 65 6.16 -3.97 6.16
C TRP A 65 6.77 -2.57 6.21
N GLY A 66 6.44 -1.73 5.24
CA GLY A 66 6.90 -0.35 5.18
C GLY A 66 5.99 0.58 5.97
N VAL A 67 6.52 1.26 7.00
CA VAL A 67 5.79 2.32 7.74
C VAL A 67 5.19 3.38 6.80
N ARG A 68 5.79 3.60 5.63
CA ARG A 68 5.33 4.54 4.58
C ARG A 68 3.90 4.25 4.11
N LEU A 69 3.47 2.99 4.09
CA LEU A 69 2.10 2.64 3.77
C LEU A 69 1.13 3.20 4.82
N LEU A 70 1.50 3.12 6.11
CA LEU A 70 0.66 3.64 7.20
C LEU A 70 0.58 5.16 7.12
N TRP A 71 1.71 5.85 6.89
CA TRP A 71 1.74 7.30 6.69
C TRP A 71 0.89 7.75 5.51
N ALA A 72 0.93 7.03 4.38
CA ALA A 72 0.11 7.32 3.21
C ALA A 72 -1.39 7.23 3.54
N ILE A 73 -1.79 6.14 4.22
CA ILE A 73 -3.17 5.93 4.63
C ILE A 73 -3.62 7.00 5.65
N GLU A 74 -2.79 7.28 6.65
CA GLU A 74 -3.06 8.27 7.68
C GLU A 74 -3.17 9.69 7.10
N ALA A 75 -2.41 10.02 6.07
CA ALA A 75 -2.53 11.32 5.41
C ALA A 75 -3.66 11.41 4.37
N GLY A 76 -4.33 10.31 4.03
CA GLY A 76 -5.32 10.29 2.94
C GLY A 76 -4.69 10.45 1.55
N CYS A 77 -3.41 10.11 1.43
CA CYS A 77 -2.64 10.13 0.19
C CYS A 77 -2.66 8.74 -0.47
N ILE A 78 -3.05 8.66 -1.75
CA ILE A 78 -3.28 7.38 -2.43
C ILE A 78 -1.98 6.55 -2.43
N PRO A 79 -1.93 5.40 -1.75
CA PRO A 79 -0.71 4.60 -1.67
C PRO A 79 -0.39 3.97 -3.02
N VAL A 80 0.90 3.97 -3.39
CA VAL A 80 1.44 3.27 -4.56
C VAL A 80 2.37 2.15 -4.10
N LEU A 81 1.95 0.92 -4.34
CA LEU A 81 2.57 -0.32 -3.87
C LEU A 81 3.19 -1.10 -5.04
N PHE A 82 4.47 -1.43 -4.92
CA PHE A 82 5.29 -2.03 -5.98
C PHE A 82 5.61 -3.52 -5.77
N SER A 83 5.50 -4.01 -4.53
CA SER A 83 5.76 -5.42 -4.21
C SER A 83 4.46 -6.22 -4.20
N SER A 84 4.55 -7.47 -4.66
CA SER A 84 3.51 -8.49 -4.53
C SER A 84 3.82 -9.55 -3.49
N GLN A 85 5.01 -9.51 -2.87
CA GLN A 85 5.52 -10.61 -2.05
C GLN A 85 5.28 -10.45 -0.55
N VAL A 86 5.05 -9.23 -0.08
CA VAL A 86 4.70 -8.98 1.33
C VAL A 86 3.24 -8.60 1.44
N ALA A 87 2.49 -9.41 2.19
CA ALA A 87 1.09 -9.15 2.45
C ALA A 87 0.92 -7.85 3.25
N ALA A 88 -0.01 -6.99 2.88
CA ALA A 88 -0.31 -5.75 3.63
C ALA A 88 -1.05 -6.05 4.94
N TRP A 89 -1.16 -5.04 5.82
CA TRP A 89 -1.88 -5.22 7.08
C TRP A 89 -3.37 -5.49 6.82
N PHE A 90 -3.89 -6.54 7.43
CA PHE A 90 -5.29 -6.94 7.27
C PHE A 90 -5.71 -7.20 5.81
N GLU A 91 -4.78 -7.58 4.93
CA GLU A 91 -5.07 -7.76 3.50
C GLU A 91 -6.13 -8.84 3.21
N ASP A 92 -6.29 -9.83 4.08
CA ASP A 92 -7.38 -10.81 4.00
C ASP A 92 -8.76 -10.19 4.25
N ALA A 93 -8.81 -9.08 4.98
CA ALA A 93 -10.02 -8.34 5.33
C ALA A 93 -10.27 -7.13 4.44
N ILE A 94 -9.22 -6.46 3.98
CA ILE A 94 -9.33 -5.15 3.35
C ILE A 94 -8.95 -5.26 1.87
N ASP A 95 -9.84 -4.82 0.99
CA ASP A 95 -9.52 -4.72 -0.43
C ASP A 95 -8.68 -3.46 -0.71
N TYR A 96 -7.36 -3.59 -0.59
CA TYR A 96 -6.42 -2.53 -0.95
C TYR A 96 -6.58 -2.04 -2.39
N GLY A 97 -7.08 -2.88 -3.32
CA GLY A 97 -7.33 -2.45 -4.70
C GLY A 97 -8.43 -1.40 -4.82
N SER A 98 -9.24 -1.22 -3.77
CA SER A 98 -10.29 -0.20 -3.74
C SER A 98 -9.79 1.22 -3.42
N PHE A 99 -8.56 1.36 -2.89
CA PHE A 99 -8.03 2.68 -2.46
C PHE A 99 -6.54 2.89 -2.72
N ALA A 100 -5.82 1.89 -3.22
CA ALA A 100 -4.39 1.97 -3.52
C ALA A 100 -4.10 1.48 -4.95
N LEU A 101 -3.06 2.05 -5.55
CA LEU A 101 -2.46 1.49 -6.76
C LEU A 101 -1.50 0.38 -6.33
N ARG A 102 -1.83 -0.88 -6.64
CA ARG A 102 -1.07 -2.06 -6.18
C ARG A 102 -0.69 -2.98 -7.32
N GLY A 103 0.36 -3.77 -7.09
CA GLY A 103 0.85 -4.75 -8.05
C GLY A 103 1.51 -4.13 -9.27
N LEU A 104 2.04 -2.91 -9.13
CA LEU A 104 2.86 -2.31 -10.17
C LEU A 104 4.19 -3.09 -10.25
N PRO A 105 4.57 -3.63 -11.43
CA PRO A 105 5.85 -4.30 -11.56
C PRO A 105 7.00 -3.31 -11.41
N LYS A 106 8.19 -3.78 -11.02
CA LYS A 106 9.39 -2.93 -10.91
C LYS A 106 9.71 -2.20 -12.22
N THR A 107 9.40 -2.80 -13.37
CA THR A 107 9.55 -2.18 -14.69
C THR A 107 8.75 -0.88 -14.85
N ALA A 108 7.61 -0.75 -14.15
CA ALA A 108 6.80 0.47 -14.16
C ALA A 108 7.49 1.66 -13.48
N LEU A 109 8.54 1.44 -12.67
CA LEU A 109 9.27 2.50 -11.98
C LEU A 109 9.96 3.46 -12.94
N ARG A 110 10.32 3.03 -14.15
CA ARG A 110 10.91 3.90 -15.19
C ARG A 110 9.88 4.84 -15.81
N THR A 111 8.67 4.35 -16.02
CA THR A 111 7.56 5.08 -16.66
C THR A 111 6.51 5.51 -15.66
N LEU A 112 6.88 5.63 -14.38
CA LEU A 112 5.95 5.89 -13.28
C LEU A 112 5.12 7.17 -13.49
N PRO A 113 5.66 8.30 -14.02
CA PRO A 113 4.84 9.48 -14.32
C PRO A 113 3.68 9.15 -15.26
N ALA A 114 3.94 8.43 -16.36
CA ALA A 114 2.91 8.03 -17.31
C ALA A 114 1.89 7.07 -16.70
N VAL A 115 2.33 6.14 -15.85
CA VAL A 115 1.43 5.22 -15.12
C VAL A 115 0.48 5.98 -14.19
N LEU A 116 0.98 7.01 -13.48
CA LEU A 116 0.16 7.81 -12.57
C LEU A 116 -0.77 8.77 -13.31
N GLU A 117 -0.34 9.33 -14.45
CA GLU A 117 -1.17 10.20 -15.31
C GLU A 117 -2.24 9.42 -16.09
N ALA A 118 -2.02 8.12 -16.35
CA ALA A 118 -3.04 7.25 -16.95
C ALA A 118 -4.24 6.99 -16.01
N VAL A 119 -4.12 7.31 -14.72
CA VAL A 119 -5.23 7.25 -13.77
C VAL A 119 -6.09 8.50 -13.95
N SER A 120 -7.31 8.32 -14.47
CA SER A 120 -8.25 9.42 -14.68
C SER A 120 -8.58 10.15 -13.37
N LEU A 121 -9.05 11.39 -13.50
CA LEU A 121 -9.48 12.21 -12.35
C LEU A 121 -10.60 11.52 -11.55
N GLU A 122 -11.53 10.86 -12.24
CA GLU A 122 -12.64 10.11 -11.63
C GLU A 122 -12.12 8.91 -10.83
N GLN A 123 -11.26 8.09 -11.43
CA GLN A 123 -10.64 6.95 -10.75
C GLN A 123 -9.84 7.40 -9.52
N ARG A 124 -9.07 8.49 -9.65
CA ARG A 124 -8.31 9.07 -8.54
C ARG A 124 -9.24 9.53 -7.41
N ALA A 125 -10.32 10.23 -7.73
CA ALA A 125 -11.30 10.68 -6.74
C ALA A 125 -11.97 9.48 -6.04
N ALA A 126 -12.31 8.42 -6.77
CA ALA A 126 -12.88 7.19 -6.22
C ALA A 126 -11.90 6.48 -5.26
N LEU A 127 -10.63 6.35 -5.65
CA LEU A 127 -9.57 5.79 -4.80
C LEU A 127 -9.41 6.60 -3.52
N GLN A 128 -9.34 7.93 -3.63
CA GLN A 128 -9.17 8.81 -2.48
C GLN A 128 -10.39 8.78 -1.53
N ALA A 129 -11.61 8.82 -2.08
CA ALA A 129 -12.83 8.69 -1.28
C ALA A 129 -12.90 7.33 -0.56
N SER A 130 -12.49 6.25 -1.23
CA SER A 130 -12.39 4.93 -0.61
C SER A 130 -11.32 4.90 0.49
N LEU A 131 -10.16 5.53 0.26
CA LEU A 131 -9.09 5.63 1.24
C LEU A 131 -9.58 6.29 2.54
N TRP A 132 -10.30 7.41 2.44
CA TRP A 132 -10.83 8.11 3.59
C TRP A 132 -11.79 7.24 4.42
N ARG A 133 -12.61 6.40 3.78
CA ARG A 133 -13.48 5.45 4.49
C ARG A 133 -12.67 4.38 5.23
N HIS A 134 -11.65 3.81 4.58
CA HIS A 134 -10.84 2.74 5.17
C HIS A 134 -9.80 3.23 6.19
N ARG A 135 -9.43 4.51 6.14
CA ARG A 135 -8.38 5.12 6.99
C ARG A 135 -8.53 4.77 8.46
N HIS A 136 -9.73 4.87 9.00
CA HIS A 136 -10.00 4.62 10.42
C HIS A 136 -9.70 3.18 10.87
N LEU A 137 -9.70 2.21 9.95
CA LEU A 137 -9.35 0.81 10.24
C LEU A 137 -7.87 0.62 10.63
N PHE A 138 -7.01 1.58 10.26
CA PHE A 138 -5.56 1.51 10.48
C PHE A 138 -5.08 2.37 11.65
N LEU A 139 -5.95 3.20 12.23
CA LEU A 139 -5.59 4.09 13.32
C LEU A 139 -5.79 3.40 14.67
N TRP A 140 -4.79 3.54 15.56
CA TRP A 140 -4.81 2.97 16.91
C TRP A 140 -5.36 3.92 17.97
N ARG A 141 -5.37 5.23 17.69
CA ARG A 141 -5.84 6.30 18.60
C ARG A 141 -6.99 7.08 17.95
N GLY A 142 -7.69 7.90 18.74
CA GLY A 142 -8.65 8.88 18.23
C GLY A 142 -9.89 8.27 17.56
N GLY A 143 -10.45 7.19 18.13
CA GLY A 143 -11.62 6.51 17.56
C GLY A 143 -11.31 5.62 16.35
N GLY A 144 -10.04 5.29 16.12
CA GLY A 144 -9.64 4.28 15.14
C GLY A 144 -9.97 2.85 15.58
N PHE A 145 -10.05 1.96 14.59
CA PHE A 145 -10.50 0.57 14.75
C PHE A 145 -9.40 -0.47 14.59
N ALA A 146 -8.11 -0.09 14.69
CA ALA A 146 -7.01 -1.03 14.50
C ALA A 146 -7.02 -2.19 15.52
N TYR A 147 -7.41 -1.94 16.77
CA TYR A 147 -7.60 -3.00 17.77
C TYR A 147 -8.72 -3.95 17.37
N ASN A 148 -9.87 -3.41 16.94
CA ASN A 148 -11.01 -4.18 16.46
C ASN A 148 -10.65 -5.04 15.25
N MET A 149 -9.94 -4.47 14.26
CA MET A 149 -9.43 -5.19 13.11
C MET A 149 -8.48 -6.32 13.50
N THR A 150 -7.59 -6.07 14.46
CA THR A 150 -6.67 -7.09 14.97
C THR A 150 -7.43 -8.26 15.60
N LEU A 151 -8.40 -7.98 16.47
CA LEU A 151 -9.23 -9.01 17.09
C LEU A 151 -10.07 -9.77 16.05
N HIS A 152 -10.62 -9.06 15.07
CA HIS A 152 -11.40 -9.64 13.97
C HIS A 152 -10.56 -10.65 13.16
N GLU A 153 -9.34 -10.27 12.78
CA GLU A 153 -8.43 -11.16 12.04
C GLU A 153 -7.98 -12.36 12.86
N LEU A 154 -7.67 -12.16 14.15
CA LEU A 154 -7.33 -13.26 15.05
C LEU A 154 -8.49 -14.24 15.21
N CYS A 155 -9.72 -13.74 15.38
CA CYS A 155 -10.91 -14.57 15.39
C CYS A 155 -11.04 -15.38 14.09
N TRP A 156 -10.94 -14.71 12.93
CA TRP A 156 -11.11 -15.37 11.64
C TRP A 156 -10.09 -16.52 11.48
N ARG A 157 -8.84 -16.30 11.87
CA ARG A 157 -7.79 -17.34 11.89
C ARG A 157 -8.12 -18.47 12.87
N ALA A 158 -8.62 -18.16 14.06
CA ALA A 158 -9.01 -19.16 15.05
C ALA A 158 -10.15 -20.05 14.53
N ARG A 159 -11.17 -19.46 13.89
CA ARG A 159 -12.28 -20.19 13.26
C ARG A 159 -11.80 -21.13 12.14
N ARG A 160 -10.84 -20.70 11.33
CA ARG A 160 -10.20 -21.56 10.31
C ARG A 160 -9.49 -22.77 10.91
N ARG A 161 -9.02 -22.67 12.16
CA ARG A 161 -8.46 -23.78 12.93
C ARG A 161 -9.51 -24.56 13.74
N ARG A 162 -10.80 -24.40 13.42
CA ARG A 162 -11.95 -25.04 14.09
C ARG A 162 -12.05 -24.72 15.58
N ALA A 163 -11.45 -23.62 16.04
CA ALA A 163 -11.62 -23.16 17.42
C ALA A 163 -13.04 -22.60 17.63
N LYS A 164 -13.63 -22.88 18.79
CA LYS A 164 -14.93 -22.35 19.20
C LYS A 164 -14.74 -20.95 19.79
N VAL A 165 -14.63 -19.94 18.92
CA VAL A 165 -14.48 -18.53 19.31
C VAL A 165 -15.73 -17.74 18.92
N HIS A 166 -16.27 -16.96 19.87
CA HIS A 166 -17.39 -16.04 19.63
C HIS A 166 -16.85 -14.66 19.21
N CYS A 167 -17.27 -14.19 18.03
CA CYS A 167 -16.66 -13.02 17.41
C CYS A 167 -17.66 -11.95 16.95
N ALA A 168 -18.93 -12.11 17.28
CA ALA A 168 -20.03 -11.29 16.76
C ALA A 168 -19.94 -9.80 17.13
N ALA A 169 -19.09 -9.41 18.08
CA ALA A 169 -18.99 -8.05 18.60
C ALA A 169 -17.66 -7.34 18.27
N LEU A 170 -16.78 -7.93 17.44
CA LEU A 170 -15.42 -7.42 17.29
C LEU A 170 -15.31 -6.21 16.37
N LEU A 171 -16.22 -6.03 15.42
CA LEU A 171 -16.32 -4.83 14.57
C LEU A 171 -17.72 -4.21 14.71
N PRO A 172 -17.82 -2.88 14.94
CA PRO A 172 -19.09 -2.18 14.81
C PRO A 172 -19.72 -2.37 13.43
N ALA A 173 -21.05 -2.34 13.36
CA ALA A 173 -21.80 -2.61 12.13
C ALA A 173 -21.44 -1.60 11.01
N GLU A 174 -21.11 -0.36 11.40
CA GLU A 174 -20.76 0.74 10.52
C GLU A 174 -19.50 0.44 9.68
N ILE A 175 -18.54 -0.29 10.25
CA ILE A 175 -17.28 -0.62 9.56
C ILE A 175 -17.24 -2.05 9.01
N ALA A 176 -18.21 -2.89 9.37
CA ALA A 176 -18.31 -4.24 8.83
C ALA A 176 -18.47 -4.26 7.29
N SER A 177 -19.08 -3.20 6.73
CA SER A 177 -19.25 -3.01 5.28
C SER A 177 -17.95 -2.71 4.52
N LEU A 178 -16.90 -2.24 5.21
CA LEU A 178 -15.59 -1.93 4.64
C LEU A 178 -14.65 -3.14 4.62
N VAL A 179 -15.11 -4.27 5.14
CA VAL A 179 -14.36 -5.50 5.26
C VAL A 179 -14.94 -6.55 4.32
N ILE A 180 -14.08 -7.28 3.63
CA ILE A 180 -14.46 -8.39 2.76
C ILE A 180 -15.20 -9.43 3.63
N PRO A 181 -16.45 -9.81 3.27
CA PRO A 181 -17.22 -10.79 4.01
C PRO A 181 -16.46 -12.10 4.13
N ALA A 182 -16.52 -12.76 5.30
CA ALA A 182 -15.75 -13.97 5.55
C ALA A 182 -15.96 -15.09 4.50
N ALA A 183 -17.17 -15.20 3.94
CA ALA A 183 -17.51 -16.15 2.88
C ALA A 183 -16.88 -15.81 1.51
N ALA A 184 -16.48 -14.56 1.30
CA ALA A 184 -15.86 -14.06 0.07
C ALA A 184 -14.32 -13.94 0.16
N ARG A 185 -13.73 -14.36 1.28
CA ARG A 185 -12.27 -14.39 1.47
C ARG A 185 -11.68 -15.67 0.89
N SER A 186 -10.54 -15.56 0.22
CA SER A 186 -9.85 -16.72 -0.39
C SER A 186 -9.30 -17.67 0.67
N ASN A 187 -9.37 -18.98 0.41
CA ASN A 187 -8.91 -20.03 1.32
C ASN A 187 -7.38 -20.18 1.42
N GLY A 188 -6.57 -19.40 0.68
CA GLY A 188 -5.14 -19.64 0.54
C GLY A 188 -4.26 -18.60 1.23
N VAL A 189 -3.18 -19.08 1.87
CA VAL A 189 -1.92 -18.34 2.01
C VAL A 189 -1.36 -18.21 0.59
N GLY A 190 -1.84 -17.22 -0.13
CA GLY A 190 -1.51 -16.96 -1.51
C GLY A 190 -2.08 -15.61 -1.79
N GLY A 191 -1.22 -14.59 -1.77
CA GLY A 191 -1.61 -13.22 -2.06
C GLY A 191 -2.53 -13.25 -3.27
N ARG A 192 -3.70 -12.63 -3.15
CA ARG A 192 -4.53 -12.36 -4.34
C ARG A 192 -3.57 -11.84 -5.39
N GLU A 193 -3.50 -12.54 -6.52
CA GLU A 193 -2.84 -12.03 -7.71
C GLU A 193 -3.33 -10.58 -7.83
N PRO A 194 -2.42 -9.58 -7.80
CA PRO A 194 -2.86 -8.21 -7.71
C PRO A 194 -3.85 -8.01 -8.83
N ARG A 195 -5.08 -7.59 -8.50
CA ARG A 195 -6.00 -7.10 -9.53
C ARG A 195 -5.21 -5.97 -10.18
N ARG A 196 -4.59 -6.25 -11.34
CA ARG A 196 -3.88 -5.24 -12.11
C ARG A 196 -4.84 -4.08 -12.20
N ALA A 197 -4.35 -2.87 -11.94
CA ALA A 197 -5.11 -1.70 -12.32
C ALA A 197 -5.56 -1.94 -13.76
N ARG A 198 -6.87 -2.08 -14.00
CA ARG A 198 -7.41 -2.09 -15.35
C ARG A 198 -7.22 -0.66 -15.85
N LEU A 199 -5.99 -0.35 -16.24
CA LEU A 199 -5.70 0.75 -17.12
C LEU A 199 -6.42 0.36 -18.40
N GLY A 200 -7.58 0.98 -18.63
CA GLY A 200 -8.30 0.79 -19.88
C GLY A 200 -7.34 1.05 -21.02
N GLY A 201 -7.11 0.03 -21.85
CA GLY A 201 -6.56 0.26 -23.17
C GLY A 201 -7.57 1.04 -24.02
N PRO A 202 -7.12 1.67 -25.12
CA PRO A 202 -7.99 2.44 -26.02
C PRO A 202 -9.21 1.65 -26.50
#